data_AF-A0A3N5GGU3-F1
#
_entry.id   AF-A0A3N5GGU3-F1
#
_cell.length_a   1.000
_cell.length_b   1.000
_cell.length_c   1.000
_cell.angle_alpha   90.00
_cell.angle_beta   90.00
_cell.angle_gamma   90.00
#
_symmetry.space_group_name_H-M   'P 1'
#
loop_
_entity.id
_entity.type
_entity.pdbx_description
1 polymer ?
#
loop_
_entity_poly.entity_id
_entity_poly.type
_entity_poly.pdbx_seq_one_letter_code
_entity_poly.pdbx_strand_id
1 'polypeptide(L)'
;MLDTIALLLTGAVAAYLLWRFWGRYSKEKALYDVYYLMGFAVLLVSGLLLIFLGLGILKSPYVLTIATLIPLGISMGLTEEYFPKWKTYFKWFAAIGFVAIAVTSIAGLDTLKKIAVPLFHGVAGLVIFLGPFFAPKAPKGFWWVGVGGVLIGLGGIALAFLSAGSQLLFFSADFVMLILTPLMLLMTLAFTFGFVKDIKK
;
A
#
# COMPACT_ATOMS: atom_id res chain seq x y z
N MET A 1 8.79 -3.12 22.10
CA MET A 1 7.90 -4.29 22.31
C MET A 1 6.58 -4.12 21.56
N LEU A 2 5.86 -3.00 21.74
CA LEU A 2 4.62 -2.73 21.01
C LEU A 2 4.81 -2.77 19.48
N ASP A 3 5.88 -2.14 18.97
CA ASP A 3 6.21 -2.15 17.54
C ASP A 3 6.35 -3.56 16.96
N THR A 4 7.13 -4.40 17.63
CA THR A 4 7.35 -5.78 17.21
C THR A 4 6.04 -6.57 17.17
N ILE A 5 5.19 -6.42 18.19
CA ILE A 5 3.88 -7.08 18.23
C ILE A 5 3.00 -6.58 17.07
N ALA A 6 2.92 -5.26 16.87
CA ALA A 6 2.13 -4.69 15.79
C ALA A 6 2.62 -5.15 14.40
N LEU A 7 3.93 -5.21 14.19
CA LEU A 7 4.53 -5.70 12.94
C LEU A 7 4.33 -7.20 12.73
N LEU A 8 4.44 -8.02 13.78
CA LEU A 8 4.16 -9.46 13.72
C LEU A 8 2.69 -9.71 13.37
N LEU A 9 1.77 -8.99 13.99
CA LEU A 9 0.35 -9.07 13.68
C LEU A 9 0.06 -8.58 12.25
N THR A 10 0.71 -7.49 11.82
CA THR A 10 0.63 -7.00 10.43
C THR A 10 1.06 -8.08 9.45
N GLY A 11 2.20 -8.72 9.70
CA GLY A 11 2.70 -9.83 8.89
C GLY A 11 1.74 -11.03 8.89
N ALA A 12 1.22 -11.43 10.03
CA ALA A 12 0.27 -12.53 10.13
C ALA A 12 -1.02 -12.26 9.33
N VAL A 13 -1.57 -11.04 9.43
CA VAL A 13 -2.76 -10.62 8.69
C VAL A 13 -2.47 -10.53 7.18
N ALA A 14 -1.30 -10.00 6.78
CA ALA A 14 -0.88 -9.97 5.39
C ALA A 14 -0.70 -11.39 4.82
N ALA A 15 -0.10 -12.32 5.57
CA ALA A 15 0.03 -13.72 5.19
C ALA A 15 -1.34 -14.41 5.03
N TYR A 16 -2.30 -14.09 5.91
CA TYR A 16 -3.68 -14.55 5.76
C TYR A 16 -4.31 -14.04 4.45
N LEU A 17 -4.17 -12.75 4.13
CA LEU A 17 -4.65 -12.19 2.87
C LEU A 17 -3.99 -12.84 1.66
N LEU A 18 -2.68 -13.08 1.70
CA LEU A 18 -1.97 -13.80 0.64
C LEU A 18 -2.58 -15.18 0.40
N TRP A 19 -2.83 -15.95 1.46
CA TRP A 19 -3.49 -17.24 1.34
C TRP A 19 -4.89 -17.14 0.72
N ARG A 20 -5.68 -16.12 1.10
CA ARG A 20 -7.02 -15.89 0.55
C ARG A 20 -6.99 -15.56 -0.94
N PHE A 21 -6.16 -14.59 -1.36
CA PHE A 21 -6.03 -14.21 -2.76
C PHE A 21 -5.42 -15.33 -3.60
N TRP A 22 -4.45 -16.07 -3.08
CA TRP A 22 -3.91 -17.25 -3.77
C TRP A 22 -4.98 -18.32 -3.98
N GLY A 23 -5.84 -18.54 -2.97
CA GLY A 23 -6.99 -19.42 -3.07
C GLY A 23 -7.93 -19.03 -4.22
N ARG A 24 -8.32 -17.76 -4.33
CA ARG A 24 -9.17 -17.26 -5.43
C ARG A 24 -8.46 -17.36 -6.79
N TYR A 25 -7.20 -16.89 -6.86
CA TYR A 25 -6.39 -16.96 -8.07
C TYR A 25 -6.23 -18.39 -8.58
N SER A 26 -6.04 -19.37 -7.69
CA SER A 26 -5.87 -20.77 -8.07
C SER A 26 -7.08 -21.33 -8.83
N LYS A 27 -8.28 -20.78 -8.59
CA LYS A 27 -9.55 -21.16 -9.21
C LYS A 27 -9.90 -20.30 -10.41
N GLU A 28 -9.84 -18.98 -10.26
CA GLU A 28 -10.37 -18.02 -11.23
C GLU A 28 -9.31 -17.54 -12.23
N LYS A 29 -8.02 -17.66 -11.87
CA LYS A 29 -6.87 -17.15 -12.65
C LYS A 29 -6.98 -15.66 -13.02
N ALA A 30 -7.73 -14.90 -12.23
CA ALA A 30 -7.96 -13.50 -12.48
C ALA A 30 -6.72 -12.65 -12.14
N LEU A 31 -6.38 -11.72 -13.02
CA LEU A 31 -5.14 -10.95 -12.91
C LEU A 31 -5.13 -9.98 -11.71
N TYR A 32 -6.29 -9.49 -11.27
CA TYR A 32 -6.39 -8.61 -10.10
C TYR A 32 -5.85 -9.27 -8.83
N ASP A 33 -5.99 -10.59 -8.67
CA ASP A 33 -5.47 -11.31 -7.51
C ASP A 33 -3.94 -11.31 -7.48
N VAL A 34 -3.30 -11.35 -8.64
CA VAL A 34 -1.83 -11.25 -8.74
C VAL A 34 -1.35 -9.88 -8.23
N TYR A 35 -2.08 -8.82 -8.57
CA TYR A 35 -1.75 -7.47 -8.10
C TYR A 35 -1.96 -7.30 -6.59
N TYR A 36 -3.05 -7.84 -6.04
CA TYR A 36 -3.26 -7.87 -4.60
C TYR A 36 -2.19 -8.70 -3.89
N LEU A 37 -1.88 -9.90 -4.40
CA LEU A 37 -0.81 -10.76 -3.88
C LEU A 37 0.52 -10.00 -3.83
N MET A 38 0.88 -9.29 -4.89
CA MET A 38 2.10 -8.49 -4.93
C MET A 38 2.12 -7.42 -3.82
N GLY A 39 1.05 -6.66 -3.66
CA GLY A 39 0.96 -5.61 -2.63
C GLY A 39 1.08 -6.17 -1.21
N PHE A 40 0.36 -7.25 -0.89
CA PHE A 40 0.39 -7.87 0.43
C PHE A 40 1.66 -8.68 0.70
N ALA A 41 2.31 -9.23 -0.34
CA ALA A 41 3.59 -9.92 -0.22
C ALA A 41 4.68 -8.94 0.18
N VAL A 42 4.71 -7.78 -0.47
CA VAL A 42 5.65 -6.72 -0.10
C VAL A 42 5.34 -6.21 1.31
N LEU A 43 4.09 -6.02 1.69
CA LEU A 43 3.72 -5.63 3.06
C LEU A 43 4.24 -6.62 4.11
N LEU A 44 4.07 -7.92 3.87
CA LEU A 44 4.60 -8.98 4.75
C LEU A 44 6.13 -8.89 4.86
N VAL A 45 6.83 -8.85 3.73
CA VAL A 45 8.29 -8.76 3.71
C VAL A 45 8.78 -7.49 4.39
N SER A 46 8.14 -6.35 4.14
CA SER A 46 8.44 -5.08 4.81
C SER A 46 8.25 -5.18 6.33
N GLY A 47 7.16 -5.80 6.80
CA GLY A 47 6.93 -6.01 8.22
C GLY A 47 8.03 -6.84 8.89
N LEU A 48 8.47 -7.92 8.23
CA LEU A 48 9.58 -8.76 8.70
C LEU A 48 10.91 -8.01 8.71
N LEU A 49 11.21 -7.27 7.64
CA LEU A 49 12.43 -6.45 7.57
C LEU A 49 12.47 -5.40 8.69
N LEU A 50 11.35 -4.76 9.01
CA LEU A 50 11.28 -3.79 10.10
C LEU A 50 11.50 -4.41 11.48
N ILE A 51 11.11 -5.68 11.67
CA ILE A 51 11.38 -6.41 12.92
C ILE A 51 12.87 -6.68 13.07
N PHE A 52 13.54 -7.16 12.01
CA PHE A 52 14.95 -7.57 12.10
C PHE A 52 15.95 -6.42 11.97
N LEU A 53 15.63 -5.40 11.16
CA LEU A 53 16.55 -4.30 10.81
C LEU A 53 16.16 -2.97 11.44
N GLY A 54 15.01 -2.91 12.12
CA GLY A 54 14.47 -1.70 12.73
C GLY A 54 13.92 -0.68 11.71
N LEU A 55 13.32 0.40 12.21
CA LEU A 55 12.68 1.42 11.37
C LEU A 55 13.68 2.24 10.53
N GLY A 56 14.98 2.19 10.85
CA GLY A 56 16.03 2.87 10.09
C GLY A 56 16.12 2.40 8.63
N ILE A 57 15.70 1.15 8.34
CA ILE A 57 15.73 0.59 6.99
C ILE A 57 14.80 1.33 6.02
N LEU A 58 13.78 2.05 6.52
CA LEU A 58 12.87 2.85 5.70
C LEU A 58 13.56 3.99 4.95
N LYS A 59 14.76 4.40 5.40
CA LYS A 59 15.59 5.40 4.70
C LYS A 59 16.28 4.84 3.46
N SER A 60 16.28 3.52 3.27
CA SER A 60 16.91 2.87 2.11
C SER A 60 16.11 3.16 0.84
N PRO A 61 16.76 3.66 -0.24
CA PRO A 61 16.09 3.88 -1.52
C PRO A 61 15.56 2.57 -2.14
N TYR A 62 16.19 1.43 -1.81
CA TYR A 62 15.72 0.12 -2.24
C TYR A 62 14.42 -0.28 -1.54
N VAL A 63 14.31 -0.01 -0.23
CA VAL A 63 13.06 -0.29 0.51
C VAL A 63 11.93 0.59 0.01
N LEU A 64 12.17 1.88 -0.22
CA LEU A 64 11.17 2.77 -0.83
C LEU A 64 10.70 2.27 -2.20
N THR A 65 11.64 1.83 -3.04
CA THR A 65 11.34 1.30 -4.37
C THR A 65 10.45 0.06 -4.28
N ILE A 66 10.82 -0.92 -3.45
CA ILE A 66 10.02 -2.15 -3.31
C ILE A 66 8.68 -1.85 -2.63
N ALA A 67 8.65 -1.04 -1.56
CA ALA A 67 7.43 -0.67 -0.85
C ALA A 67 6.41 0.07 -1.74
N THR A 68 6.85 0.70 -2.84
CA THR A 68 5.96 1.30 -3.85
C THR A 68 5.01 0.29 -4.49
N LEU A 69 5.38 -0.99 -4.51
CA LEU A 69 4.49 -2.07 -4.98
C LEU A 69 3.28 -2.29 -4.07
N ILE A 70 3.29 -1.81 -2.82
CA ILE A 70 2.12 -1.88 -1.92
C ILE A 70 0.98 -1.03 -2.49
N PRO A 71 1.09 0.32 -2.60
CA PRO A 71 -0.01 1.13 -3.12
C PRO A 71 -0.26 0.85 -4.61
N LEU A 72 0.79 0.64 -5.43
CA LEU A 72 0.61 0.33 -6.85
C LEU A 72 -0.08 -1.03 -7.05
N GLY A 73 0.33 -2.08 -6.35
CA GLY A 73 -0.31 -3.39 -6.45
C GLY A 73 -1.78 -3.38 -6.04
N ILE A 74 -2.10 -2.76 -4.90
CA ILE A 74 -3.50 -2.70 -4.42
C ILE A 74 -4.36 -1.85 -5.37
N SER A 75 -3.91 -0.66 -5.77
CA SER A 75 -4.66 0.19 -6.70
C SER A 75 -4.80 -0.42 -8.10
N MET A 76 -3.79 -1.16 -8.57
CA MET A 76 -3.84 -1.92 -9.82
C MET A 76 -4.88 -3.03 -9.76
N GLY A 77 -4.91 -3.80 -8.67
CA GLY A 77 -5.92 -4.83 -8.45
C GLY A 77 -7.34 -4.25 -8.46
N LEU A 78 -7.56 -3.15 -7.73
CA LEU A 78 -8.84 -2.46 -7.70
C LEU A 78 -9.28 -1.98 -9.07
N THR A 79 -8.36 -1.41 -9.85
CA THR A 79 -8.66 -0.90 -11.18
C THR A 79 -8.95 -2.03 -12.17
N GLU A 80 -8.18 -3.12 -12.11
CA GLU A 80 -8.39 -4.30 -12.96
C GLU A 80 -9.75 -4.97 -12.67
N GLU A 81 -10.13 -5.08 -11.39
CA GLU A 81 -11.33 -5.77 -10.94
C GLU A 81 -12.60 -4.94 -11.15
N TYR A 82 -12.60 -3.68 -10.71
CA TYR A 82 -13.82 -2.87 -10.61
C TYR A 82 -13.96 -1.81 -11.71
N PHE A 83 -12.86 -1.46 -12.39
CA PHE A 83 -12.83 -0.36 -13.36
C PHE A 83 -12.23 -0.77 -14.71
N PRO A 84 -12.81 -1.76 -15.41
CA PRO A 84 -12.21 -2.39 -16.59
C PRO A 84 -11.95 -1.43 -17.75
N LYS A 85 -12.69 -0.31 -17.83
CA LYS A 85 -12.46 0.75 -18.83
C LYS A 85 -11.11 1.47 -18.65
N TRP A 86 -10.59 1.51 -17.43
CA TRP A 86 -9.37 2.25 -17.08
C TRP A 86 -8.15 1.37 -16.92
N LYS A 87 -8.33 0.04 -16.86
CA LYS A 87 -7.27 -0.91 -16.50
C LYS A 87 -6.00 -0.81 -17.33
N THR A 88 -6.12 -0.62 -18.65
CA THR A 88 -4.94 -0.52 -19.53
C THR A 88 -4.15 0.75 -19.27
N TYR A 89 -4.83 1.89 -19.12
CA TYR A 89 -4.17 3.17 -18.80
C TYR A 89 -3.51 3.11 -17.42
N PHE A 90 -4.18 2.49 -16.45
CA PHE A 90 -3.67 2.38 -15.10
C PHE A 90 -2.46 1.42 -15.01
N LYS A 91 -2.42 0.34 -15.82
CA LYS A 91 -1.22 -0.53 -15.96
C LYS A 91 0.00 0.27 -16.40
N TRP A 92 -0.15 1.09 -17.44
CA TRP A 92 0.93 1.94 -17.92
C TRP A 92 1.34 2.97 -16.86
N PHE A 93 0.37 3.59 -16.20
CA PHE A 93 0.62 4.50 -15.09
C PHE A 93 1.45 3.84 -13.98
N ALA A 94 1.06 2.65 -13.52
CA ALA A 94 1.78 1.94 -12.46
C ALA A 94 3.17 1.47 -12.92
N ALA A 95 3.31 0.99 -14.16
CA ALA A 95 4.60 0.56 -14.69
C ALA A 95 5.59 1.74 -14.79
N ILE A 96 5.15 2.86 -15.38
CA ILE A 96 5.94 4.09 -15.47
C ILE A 96 6.25 4.60 -14.06
N GLY A 97 5.27 4.58 -13.15
CA GLY A 97 5.43 5.04 -11.78
C GLY A 97 6.46 4.25 -11.00
N PHE A 98 6.41 2.91 -11.10
CA PHE A 98 7.39 2.04 -10.46
C PHE A 98 8.81 2.31 -10.99
N VAL A 99 8.98 2.38 -12.32
CA VAL A 99 10.28 2.67 -12.94
C VAL A 99 10.77 4.06 -12.56
N ALA A 100 9.92 5.08 -12.61
CA ALA A 100 10.28 6.44 -12.26
C ALA A 100 10.72 6.55 -10.79
N ILE A 101 10.00 5.92 -9.86
CA ILE A 101 10.38 5.91 -8.45
C ILE A 101 11.68 5.14 -8.24
N ALA A 102 11.85 3.97 -8.88
CA ALA A 102 13.06 3.17 -8.79
C ALA A 102 14.29 3.95 -9.26
N VAL A 103 14.23 4.52 -10.47
CA VAL A 103 15.33 5.29 -11.05
C VAL A 103 15.65 6.50 -10.19
N THR A 104 14.64 7.30 -9.83
CA THR A 104 14.87 8.53 -9.08
C THR A 104 15.37 8.28 -7.66
N SER A 105 14.96 7.17 -7.05
CA SER A 105 15.38 6.80 -5.69
C SER A 105 16.77 6.19 -5.66
N ILE A 106 17.10 5.27 -6.57
CA ILE A 106 18.38 4.55 -6.58
C ILE A 106 19.51 5.41 -7.15
N ALA A 107 19.23 6.23 -8.17
CA ALA A 107 20.22 7.12 -8.77
C ALA A 107 20.42 8.44 -8.00
N GLY A 108 19.76 8.63 -6.85
CA GLY A 108 19.93 9.84 -6.03
C GLY A 108 19.37 11.13 -6.67
N LEU A 109 18.37 11.02 -7.55
CA LEU A 109 17.79 12.17 -8.26
C LEU A 109 16.74 12.86 -7.38
N ASP A 110 17.16 13.48 -6.29
CA ASP A 110 16.29 13.95 -5.20
C ASP A 110 15.17 14.89 -5.63
N THR A 111 15.44 15.82 -6.55
CA THR A 111 14.41 16.73 -7.08
C THR A 111 13.31 15.99 -7.83
N LEU A 112 13.68 15.03 -8.69
CA LEU A 112 12.71 14.22 -9.44
C LEU A 112 11.97 13.24 -8.52
N LYS A 113 12.65 12.69 -7.51
CA LYS A 113 12.06 11.81 -6.49
C LYS A 113 10.94 12.52 -5.72
N LYS A 114 11.15 13.79 -5.36
CA LYS A 114 10.14 14.65 -4.69
C LYS A 114 8.89 14.92 -5.54
N ILE A 115 8.94 14.64 -6.84
CA ILE A 115 7.79 14.74 -7.75
C ILE A 115 7.20 13.35 -8.02
N ALA A 116 8.04 12.38 -8.39
CA ALA A 116 7.62 11.04 -8.77
C ALA A 116 6.89 10.33 -7.62
N VAL A 117 7.46 10.34 -6.41
CA VAL A 117 6.86 9.62 -5.27
C VAL A 117 5.47 10.17 -4.94
N PRO A 118 5.28 11.47 -4.66
CA PRO A 118 3.94 12.00 -4.34
C PRO A 118 2.93 11.84 -5.48
N LEU A 119 3.36 11.95 -6.75
CA LEU A 119 2.46 11.77 -7.89
C LEU A 119 1.92 10.33 -7.95
N PHE A 120 2.81 9.34 -8.00
CA PHE A 120 2.41 7.95 -8.20
C PHE A 120 1.80 7.33 -6.94
N HIS A 121 2.35 7.61 -5.75
CA HIS A 121 1.74 7.16 -4.50
C HIS A 121 0.44 7.90 -4.22
N GLY A 122 0.36 9.20 -4.51
CA GLY A 122 -0.84 10.01 -4.28
C GLY A 122 -2.03 9.51 -5.11
N VAL A 123 -1.85 9.31 -6.41
CA VAL A 123 -2.90 8.77 -7.28
C VAL A 123 -3.29 7.35 -6.86
N ALA A 124 -2.32 6.48 -6.58
CA ALA A 124 -2.60 5.13 -6.09
C ALA A 124 -3.37 5.14 -4.76
N GLY A 125 -2.99 6.02 -3.83
CA GLY A 125 -3.68 6.22 -2.57
C GLY A 125 -5.12 6.71 -2.76
N LEU A 126 -5.35 7.64 -3.70
CA LEU A 126 -6.70 8.09 -4.06
C LEU A 126 -7.54 6.96 -4.66
N VAL A 127 -6.96 6.10 -5.50
CA VAL A 127 -7.67 4.92 -6.04
C VAL A 127 -8.03 3.95 -4.92
N ILE A 128 -7.13 3.69 -3.96
CA ILE A 128 -7.42 2.82 -2.82
C ILE A 128 -8.49 3.43 -1.92
N PHE A 129 -8.43 4.73 -1.67
CA PHE A 129 -9.39 5.43 -0.83
C PHE A 129 -10.77 5.51 -1.49
N LEU A 130 -10.86 6.08 -2.69
CA LEU A 130 -12.13 6.39 -3.35
C LEU A 130 -12.72 5.20 -4.11
N GLY A 131 -11.86 4.36 -4.72
CA GLY A 131 -12.27 3.24 -5.56
C GLY A 131 -13.35 2.35 -4.93
N PRO A 132 -13.20 1.91 -3.66
CA PRO A 132 -14.19 1.06 -2.99
C PRO A 132 -15.60 1.67 -2.86
N PHE A 133 -15.74 3.00 -2.90
CA PHE A 133 -17.05 3.67 -2.84
C PHE A 133 -17.74 3.77 -4.22
N PHE A 134 -16.96 3.70 -5.30
CA PHE A 134 -17.46 3.75 -6.68
C PHE A 134 -17.42 2.40 -7.39
N ALA A 135 -16.90 1.36 -6.73
CA ALA A 135 -16.75 0.03 -7.26
C ALA A 135 -18.13 -0.61 -7.55
N PRO A 136 -18.45 -0.91 -8.82
CA PRO A 136 -19.73 -1.50 -9.18
C PRO A 136 -19.83 -2.93 -8.63
N LYS A 137 -21.00 -3.26 -8.06
CA LYS A 137 -21.30 -4.59 -7.48
C LYS A 137 -20.32 -5.03 -6.37
N ALA A 138 -19.62 -4.08 -5.75
CA ALA A 138 -18.75 -4.37 -4.62
C ALA A 138 -19.51 -5.05 -3.48
N PRO A 139 -18.88 -6.00 -2.78
CA PRO A 139 -19.51 -6.71 -1.66
C PRO A 139 -19.77 -5.77 -0.47
N LYS A 140 -20.75 -6.15 0.36
CA LYS A 140 -21.05 -5.39 1.58
C LYS A 140 -19.82 -5.30 2.48
N GLY A 141 -19.39 -4.09 2.80
CA GLY A 141 -18.22 -3.85 3.64
C GLY A 141 -16.92 -3.57 2.87
N PHE A 142 -16.94 -3.59 1.54
CA PHE A 142 -15.76 -3.29 0.73
C PHE A 142 -15.17 -1.90 0.99
N TRP A 143 -15.99 -0.94 1.45
CA TRP A 143 -15.57 0.39 1.88
C TRP A 143 -14.45 0.39 2.94
N TRP A 144 -14.26 -0.70 3.68
CA TRP A 144 -13.11 -0.87 4.58
C TRP A 144 -11.75 -0.85 3.86
N VAL A 145 -11.70 -1.23 2.57
CA VAL A 145 -10.51 -1.00 1.74
C VAL A 145 -10.22 0.50 1.63
N GLY A 146 -11.27 1.31 1.48
CA GLY A 146 -11.17 2.76 1.44
C GLY A 146 -10.65 3.34 2.76
N VAL A 147 -11.11 2.81 3.89
CA VAL A 147 -10.57 3.16 5.22
C VAL A 147 -9.08 2.83 5.32
N GLY A 148 -8.66 1.64 4.86
CA GLY A 148 -7.24 1.31 4.75
C GLY A 148 -6.46 2.32 3.89
N GLY A 149 -7.07 2.77 2.78
CA GLY A 149 -6.56 3.84 1.91
C GLY A 149 -6.37 5.18 2.63
N VAL A 150 -7.30 5.57 3.50
CA VAL A 150 -7.14 6.77 4.34
C VAL A 150 -6.00 6.59 5.33
N LEU A 151 -5.93 5.45 6.02
CA LEU A 151 -4.90 5.20 7.03
C LEU A 151 -3.50 5.24 6.43
N ILE A 152 -3.27 4.62 5.26
CA ILE A 152 -1.98 4.70 4.56
C ILE A 152 -1.72 6.08 3.97
N GLY A 153 -2.77 6.73 3.44
CA GLY A 153 -2.68 8.05 2.83
C GLY A 153 -2.27 9.12 3.83
N LEU A 154 -2.85 9.11 5.04
CA LEU A 154 -2.47 10.03 6.12
C LEU A 154 -1.00 9.88 6.51
N GLY A 155 -0.52 8.63 6.65
CA GLY A 155 0.90 8.36 6.90
C GLY A 155 1.80 8.87 5.77
N GLY A 156 1.41 8.64 4.51
CA GLY A 156 2.15 9.10 3.34
C GLY A 156 2.22 10.62 3.21
N ILE A 157 1.11 11.32 3.42
CA ILE A 157 1.06 12.78 3.38
C ILE A 157 1.89 13.38 4.52
N ALA A 158 1.78 12.85 5.74
CA ALA A 158 2.59 13.31 6.86
C ALA A 158 4.10 13.17 6.56
N LEU A 159 4.53 12.03 6.03
CA LEU A 159 5.92 11.81 5.62
C LEU A 159 6.37 12.73 4.48
N ALA A 160 5.48 13.08 3.55
CA ALA A 160 5.77 14.01 2.46
C ALA A 160 6.03 15.44 2.98
N PHE A 161 5.22 15.94 3.92
CA PHE A 161 5.45 17.22 4.58
C PHE A 161 6.81 17.23 5.31
N LEU A 162 7.08 16.19 6.10
CA LEU A 162 8.36 16.05 6.81
C LEU A 162 9.56 16.03 5.85
N SER A 163 9.43 15.36 4.71
CA SER A 163 10.47 15.32 3.67
C SER A 163 10.65 16.65 2.94
N ALA A 164 9.64 17.52 2.96
CA ALA A 164 9.70 18.89 2.47
C ALA A 164 10.21 19.89 3.52
N GLY A 165 10.59 19.43 4.72
CA GLY A 165 11.05 20.29 5.81
C GLY A 165 9.91 21.02 6.55
N SER A 166 8.67 20.56 6.41
CA SER A 166 7.50 21.11 7.09
C SER A 166 6.77 20.03 7.91
N GLN A 167 5.83 20.45 8.75
CA GLN A 167 4.98 19.54 9.52
C GLN A 167 3.53 19.74 9.10
N LEU A 168 2.79 18.64 8.91
CA LEU A 168 1.35 18.69 8.72
C LEU A 168 0.66 18.65 10.08
N LEU A 169 -0.05 19.73 10.47
CA LEU A 169 -0.81 19.78 11.72
C LEU A 169 0.05 19.33 12.92
N PHE A 170 -0.38 18.30 13.66
CA PHE A 170 0.32 17.71 14.80
C PHE A 170 1.23 16.51 14.44
N PHE A 171 1.34 16.14 13.16
CA PHE A 171 2.13 14.99 12.69
C PHE A 171 3.64 15.31 12.66
N SER A 172 4.25 15.48 13.83
CA SER A 172 5.70 15.60 13.97
C SER A 172 6.41 14.31 13.54
N ALA A 173 7.72 14.39 13.26
CA ALA A 173 8.52 13.21 12.93
C ALA A 173 8.40 12.13 14.02
N ASP A 174 8.53 12.53 15.29
CA ASP A 174 8.40 11.61 16.42
C ASP A 174 7.01 10.98 16.51
N PHE A 175 5.96 11.77 16.28
CA PHE A 175 4.59 11.26 16.31
C PHE A 175 4.33 10.29 15.16
N VAL A 176 4.79 10.59 13.94
CA VAL A 176 4.66 9.69 12.78
C VAL A 176 5.38 8.37 13.05
N MET A 177 6.60 8.42 13.60
CA MET A 177 7.36 7.22 13.93
C MET A 177 6.71 6.40 15.05
N LEU A 178 6.10 7.08 16.04
CA LEU A 178 5.36 6.44 17.14
C LEU A 178 4.14 5.65 16.64
N ILE A 179 3.39 6.19 15.68
CA ILE A 179 2.14 5.55 15.22
C ILE A 179 2.35 4.60 14.04
N LEU A 180 3.50 4.62 13.37
CA LEU A 180 3.72 3.92 12.10
C LEU A 180 3.35 2.44 12.17
N THR A 181 3.85 1.73 13.18
CA THR A 181 3.68 0.28 13.35
C THR A 181 2.24 -0.08 13.76
N PRO A 182 1.56 0.58 14.73
CA PRO A 182 0.11 0.44 14.93
C PRO A 182 -0.71 0.77 13.68
N LEU A 183 -0.35 1.82 12.95
CA LEU A 183 -1.08 2.28 11.76
C LEU A 183 -1.01 1.23 10.64
N MET A 184 0.15 0.60 10.43
CA MET A 184 0.30 -0.52 9.51
C MET A 184 -0.64 -1.69 9.88
N LEU A 185 -0.75 -2.03 11.17
CA LEU A 185 -1.67 -3.07 11.62
C LEU A 185 -3.13 -2.70 11.33
N LEU A 186 -3.55 -1.51 11.73
CA LEU A 186 -4.92 -1.03 11.53
C LEU A 186 -5.31 -0.97 10.05
N MET A 187 -4.41 -0.47 9.22
CA MET A 187 -4.57 -0.45 7.77
C MET A 187 -4.74 -1.87 7.21
N THR A 188 -3.91 -2.82 7.63
CA THR A 188 -3.95 -4.20 7.14
C THR A 188 -5.22 -4.92 7.58
N LEU A 189 -5.69 -4.66 8.81
CA LEU A 189 -6.97 -5.15 9.30
C LEU A 189 -8.14 -4.56 8.49
N ALA A 190 -8.12 -3.25 8.21
CA ALA A 190 -9.13 -2.60 7.37
C ALA A 190 -9.17 -3.23 5.95
N PHE A 191 -8.02 -3.43 5.31
CA PHE A 191 -7.95 -4.17 4.05
C PHE A 191 -8.53 -5.58 4.18
N THR A 192 -8.22 -6.29 5.26
CA THR A 192 -8.75 -7.63 5.51
C THR A 192 -10.27 -7.64 5.61
N PHE A 193 -10.87 -6.74 6.38
CA PHE A 193 -12.32 -6.64 6.48
C PHE A 193 -12.99 -6.27 5.15
N GLY A 194 -12.32 -5.47 4.33
CA GLY A 194 -12.78 -5.08 3.01
C GLY A 194 -12.74 -6.25 2.01
N PHE A 195 -11.62 -6.95 1.90
CA PHE A 195 -11.40 -7.98 0.88
C PHE A 195 -11.96 -9.36 1.24
N VAL A 196 -12.03 -9.75 2.52
CA VAL A 196 -12.44 -11.13 2.86
C VAL A 196 -13.88 -11.44 2.45
N LYS A 197 -14.76 -10.44 2.44
CA LYS A 197 -16.16 -10.60 1.98
C LYS A 197 -16.28 -10.65 0.45
N ASP A 198 -15.29 -10.11 -0.25
CA ASP A 198 -15.15 -10.17 -1.69
C ASP A 198 -14.67 -11.53 -2.18
N ILE A 199 -13.66 -12.05 -1.49
CA ILE A 199 -13.08 -13.36 -1.73
C ILE A 199 -14.04 -14.43 -1.19
N LYS A 200 -15.09 -14.77 -1.95
CA LYS A 200 -15.99 -15.89 -1.61
C LYS A 200 -15.29 -17.24 -1.84
N LYS A 201 -15.71 -18.25 -1.07
CA LYS A 201 -15.12 -19.60 -1.07
C LYS A 201 -15.15 -20.26 -2.44
#